data_AF-A0A2I1I4K8-F1
#
_entry.id   AF-A0A2I1I4K8-F1
#
_cell.length_a   1.000
_cell.length_b   1.000
_cell.length_c   1.000
_cell.angle_alpha   90.00
_cell.angle_beta   90.00
_cell.angle_gamma   90.00
#
_symmetry.space_group_name_H-M   'P 1'
#
loop_
_entity.id
_entity.type
_entity.pdbx_description
1 polymer ?
#
loop_
_entity_poly.entity_id
_entity_poly.type
_entity_poly.pdbx_seq_one_letter_code
_entity_poly.pdbx_strand_id
1 'polypeptide(L)'
;MDEDQAQVVRDIFDRYLKGLNIGGIIRSLKSRGVKSPKGKDLWTKRAVESTLTRRKYTGDVAIAVPGNADCQYLNTDHHAGIISKETFEAVEIEVAARSNMEHGEDGKLHRKTKKYSSKKRW
;
A
#
# COMPACT_ATOMS: atom_id res chain seq x y z
N MET A 1 -2.64 -9.05 15.87
CA MET A 1 -3.43 -8.23 14.93
C MET A 1 -4.85 -8.73 15.02
N ASP A 2 -5.83 -7.86 15.21
CA ASP A 2 -7.24 -8.26 15.17
C ASP A 2 -7.62 -8.72 13.75
N GLU A 3 -8.26 -9.88 13.63
CA GLU A 3 -8.64 -10.47 12.33
C GLU A 3 -9.51 -9.51 11.50
N ASP A 4 -10.38 -8.74 12.15
CA ASP A 4 -11.20 -7.70 11.51
C ASP A 4 -10.36 -6.61 10.84
N GLN A 5 -9.28 -6.17 11.49
CA GLN A 5 -8.36 -5.18 10.92
C GLN A 5 -7.60 -5.77 9.72
N ALA A 6 -7.22 -7.05 9.81
CA ALA A 6 -6.57 -7.75 8.70
C ALA A 6 -7.48 -7.85 7.48
N GLN A 7 -8.77 -8.16 7.68
CA GLN A 7 -9.73 -8.23 6.60
C GLN A 7 -9.94 -6.88 5.89
N VAL A 8 -9.94 -5.78 6.66
CA VAL A 8 -10.01 -4.42 6.10
C VAL A 8 -8.79 -4.12 5.23
N VAL A 9 -7.59 -4.47 5.71
CA VAL A 9 -6.36 -4.27 4.94
C VAL A 9 -6.41 -5.08 3.64
N ARG A 10 -6.78 -6.36 3.67
CA ARG A 10 -6.95 -7.20 2.46
C ARG A 10 -7.89 -6.55 1.43
N ASP A 11 -9.04 -6.07 1.88
CA ASP A 11 -10.04 -5.42 1.02
C ASP A 11 -9.53 -4.09 0.41
N ILE A 12 -8.69 -3.34 1.14
CA ILE A 12 -8.05 -2.13 0.60
C ILE A 12 -7.11 -2.47 -0.56
N PHE A 13 -6.25 -3.48 -0.38
CA PHE A 13 -5.30 -3.92 -1.41
C PHE A 13 -6.04 -4.46 -2.66
N ASP A 14 -7.02 -5.33 -2.46
CA ASP A 14 -7.84 -5.90 -3.54
C ASP A 14 -8.57 -4.81 -4.34
N ARG A 15 -9.23 -3.86 -3.67
CA ARG A 15 -9.89 -2.74 -4.35
C ARG A 15 -8.92 -1.86 -5.14
N TYR A 16 -7.74 -1.63 -4.58
CA TYR A 16 -6.72 -0.81 -5.24
C TYR A 16 -6.24 -1.46 -6.55
N LEU A 17 -5.96 -2.76 -6.51
CA LEU A 17 -5.58 -3.58 -7.67
C LEU A 17 -6.71 -3.71 -8.70
N LYS A 18 -7.97 -3.74 -8.25
CA LYS A 18 -9.16 -3.65 -9.12
C LYS A 18 -9.32 -2.31 -9.84
N GLY A 19 -8.42 -1.34 -9.61
CA GLY A 19 -8.44 -0.06 -10.32
C GLY A 19 -9.16 1.05 -9.56
N LEU A 20 -9.64 0.80 -8.33
CA LEU A 20 -10.26 1.89 -7.55
C LEU A 20 -9.19 2.90 -7.14
N ASN A 21 -9.53 4.18 -7.28
CA ASN A 21 -8.71 5.25 -6.73
C ASN A 21 -8.85 5.31 -5.21
N ILE A 22 -7.87 5.95 -4.55
CA ILE A 22 -7.84 6.10 -3.08
C ILE A 22 -9.14 6.73 -2.56
N GLY A 23 -9.72 7.71 -3.28
CA GLY A 23 -11.00 8.32 -2.90
C GLY A 23 -12.18 7.34 -2.93
N GLY A 24 -12.21 6.43 -3.90
CA GLY A 24 -13.19 5.35 -4.01
C GLY A 24 -13.06 4.35 -2.88
N ILE A 25 -11.83 4.01 -2.50
CA ILE A 25 -11.56 3.15 -1.34
C ILE A 25 -12.05 3.83 -0.05
N ILE A 26 -11.75 5.12 0.17
CA ILE A 26 -12.23 5.87 1.33
C ILE A 26 -13.76 5.88 1.40
N ARG A 27 -14.45 6.12 0.27
CA ARG A 27 -15.91 6.07 0.22
C ARG A 27 -16.45 4.68 0.56
N SER A 28 -15.83 3.64 0.03
CA SER A 28 -16.19 2.25 0.32
C SER A 28 -16.00 1.91 1.81
N LEU A 29 -14.89 2.31 2.41
CA LEU A 29 -14.61 2.12 3.83
C LEU A 29 -15.61 2.88 4.71
N LYS A 30 -15.91 4.14 4.34
CA LYS A 30 -16.89 4.97 5.03
C LYS A 30 -18.30 4.36 4.97
N SER A 31 -18.72 3.89 3.80
CA SER A 31 -20.03 3.25 3.62
C SER A 31 -20.18 1.96 4.42
N ARG A 32 -19.07 1.28 4.74
CA ARG A 32 -19.03 0.06 5.55
C ARG A 32 -18.87 0.35 7.05
N GLY A 33 -18.79 1.63 7.46
CA GLY A 33 -18.58 2.01 8.86
C GLY A 33 -17.21 1.63 9.43
N VAL A 34 -16.21 1.40 8.56
CA VAL A 34 -14.88 0.94 8.97
C VAL A 34 -14.08 2.09 9.57
N LYS A 35 -13.77 2.00 10.86
CA LYS A 35 -12.91 2.96 11.56
C LYS A 35 -11.45 2.79 11.13
N SER A 36 -10.73 3.90 11.10
CA SER A 36 -9.29 3.90 10.86
C SER A 36 -8.55 3.23 12.02
N PRO A 37 -7.29 2.79 11.81
CA PRO A 37 -6.49 2.18 12.88
C PRO A 37 -6.26 3.10 14.10
N LYS A 38 -6.48 4.43 13.94
CA LYS A 38 -6.40 5.42 15.02
C LYS A 38 -7.78 5.75 15.63
N GLY A 39 -8.80 4.95 15.36
CA GLY A 39 -10.16 5.14 15.89
C GLY A 39 -10.99 6.23 15.21
N LYS A 40 -10.47 6.93 14.19
CA LYS A 40 -11.25 7.94 13.45
C LYS A 40 -12.25 7.27 12.50
N ASP A 41 -13.46 7.82 12.41
CA ASP A 41 -14.51 7.33 11.51
C ASP A 41 -14.21 7.54 10.03
N LEU A 42 -13.31 8.47 9.70
CA LEU A 42 -12.97 8.79 8.32
C LEU A 42 -11.51 8.46 8.03
N TRP A 43 -11.31 7.63 7.01
CA TRP A 43 -9.98 7.37 6.47
C TRP A 43 -9.52 8.58 5.64
N THR A 44 -8.39 9.17 6.04
CA THR A 44 -7.76 10.22 5.24
C THR A 44 -6.99 9.60 4.08
N LYS A 45 -6.77 10.37 3.02
CA LYS A 45 -5.96 9.94 1.87
C LYS A 45 -4.59 9.41 2.31
N ARG A 46 -3.90 10.16 3.19
CA ARG A 46 -2.61 9.76 3.78
C ARG A 46 -2.70 8.45 4.55
N ALA A 47 -3.81 8.15 5.23
CA ALA A 47 -3.97 6.91 5.98
C ALA A 47 -4.06 5.69 5.06
N VAL A 48 -4.81 5.81 3.95
CA VAL A 48 -4.89 4.75 2.94
C VAL A 48 -3.54 4.59 2.22
N GLU A 49 -2.90 5.69 1.81
CA GLU A 49 -1.56 5.65 1.20
C GLU A 49 -0.54 4.97 2.13
N SER A 50 -0.52 5.35 3.41
CA SER A 50 0.35 4.72 4.41
C SER A 50 0.02 3.24 4.64
N THR A 51 -1.21 2.80 4.34
CA THR A 51 -1.59 1.39 4.45
C THR A 51 -1.05 0.60 3.26
N LEU A 52 -1.13 1.16 2.05
CA LEU A 52 -0.62 0.54 0.84
C LEU A 52 0.92 0.44 0.81
N THR A 53 1.64 1.34 1.49
CA THR A 53 3.12 1.36 1.52
C THR A 53 3.76 0.62 2.69
N ARG A 54 2.97 0.09 3.63
CA ARG A 54 3.50 -0.57 4.84
C ARG A 54 3.78 -2.05 4.59
N ARG A 55 5.06 -2.40 4.49
CA ARG A 55 5.54 -3.77 4.27
C ARG A 55 5.20 -4.76 5.39
N LYS A 56 4.91 -4.30 6.60
CA LYS A 56 4.54 -5.16 7.75
C LYS A 56 3.33 -6.09 7.50
N TYR A 57 2.55 -5.83 6.45
CA TYR A 57 1.40 -6.64 6.07
C TYR A 57 1.77 -7.88 5.23
N THR A 58 2.98 -7.96 4.68
CA THR A 58 3.44 -9.13 3.90
C THR A 58 3.97 -10.27 4.77
N GLY A 59 4.10 -10.07 6.08
CA GLY A 59 4.79 -11.02 6.97
C GLY A 59 6.29 -10.78 7.07
N ASP A 60 6.87 -9.98 6.17
CA ASP A 60 8.28 -9.66 6.15
C ASP A 60 8.64 -8.68 7.29
N VAL A 61 9.43 -9.15 8.25
CA VAL A 61 10.07 -8.29 9.25
C VAL A 61 11.53 -8.10 8.84
N ALA A 62 11.89 -6.89 8.41
CA ALA A 62 13.29 -6.52 8.27
C ALA A 62 13.87 -6.31 9.67
N ILE A 63 14.62 -7.28 10.17
CA ILE A 63 15.40 -7.12 11.41
C ILE A 63 16.71 -6.46 11.02
N ALA A 64 16.88 -5.18 11.39
CA ALA A 64 18.17 -4.53 11.28
C ALA A 64 19.12 -5.13 12.32
N VAL A 65 20.19 -5.79 11.88
CA VAL A 65 21.24 -6.26 12.77
C VAL A 65 22.16 -5.07 13.08
N PRO A 66 22.34 -4.69 14.36
CA PRO A 66 23.29 -3.64 14.71
C PRO A 66 24.72 -4.08 14.35
N GLY A 67 25.36 -3.38 13.41
CA GLY A 67 26.76 -3.60 13.03
C GLY A 67 27.01 -4.17 11.64
N ASN A 68 25.98 -4.51 10.85
CA ASN A 68 26.15 -4.95 9.46
C ASN A 68 25.06 -4.35 8.58
N ALA A 69 25.40 -3.34 7.77
CA ALA A 69 24.45 -2.65 6.89
C ALA A 69 23.97 -3.51 5.71
N ASP A 70 24.72 -4.58 5.38
CA ASP A 70 24.48 -5.42 4.20
C ASP A 70 23.73 -6.73 4.49
N CYS A 71 23.43 -7.05 5.75
CA CYS A 71 22.76 -8.30 6.12
C CYS A 71 21.30 -8.05 6.51
N GLN A 72 20.41 -7.95 5.51
CA GLN A 72 18.96 -8.00 5.74
C GLN A 72 18.51 -9.46 5.79
N TYR A 73 18.29 -9.99 6.99
CA TYR A 73 17.53 -11.24 7.13
C TYR A 73 16.05 -10.95 6.84
N LEU A 74 15.59 -11.32 5.63
CA LEU A 74 14.16 -11.46 5.31
C LEU A 74 13.68 -12.73 6.03
N ASN A 75 13.19 -12.57 7.25
CA ASN A 75 12.46 -13.64 7.91
C ASN A 75 11.05 -13.69 7.31
N THR A 76 10.84 -14.58 6.35
CA THR A 76 9.62 -14.66 5.52
C THR A 76 8.45 -15.36 6.22
N ASP A 77 8.51 -15.64 7.53
CA ASP A 77 7.48 -16.50 8.16
C ASP A 77 7.35 -16.30 9.68
N HIS A 78 7.22 -15.05 10.16
CA HIS A 78 7.01 -14.80 11.60
C HIS A 78 5.53 -14.66 12.01
N HIS A 79 4.66 -14.35 11.05
CA HIS A 79 3.20 -14.35 11.19
C HIS A 79 2.57 -14.49 9.80
N ALA A 80 1.40 -15.12 9.71
CA ALA A 80 0.66 -15.19 8.45
C ALA A 80 0.49 -13.76 7.90
N GLY A 81 1.20 -13.46 6.81
CA GLY A 81 1.09 -12.19 6.12
C GLY A 81 -0.37 -11.94 5.78
N ILE A 82 -0.86 -10.74 6.07
CA ILE A 82 -2.24 -10.35 5.73
C ILE A 82 -2.44 -10.41 4.21
N ILE A 83 -1.38 -10.12 3.45
CA ILE A 83 -1.29 -10.18 1.99
C ILE A 83 0.00 -10.88 1.58
N SER A 84 0.02 -11.47 0.38
CA SER A 84 1.27 -12.02 -0.19
C SER A 84 2.22 -10.90 -0.63
N LYS A 85 3.52 -11.19 -0.64
CA LYS A 85 4.56 -10.29 -1.16
C LYS A 85 4.26 -9.84 -2.60
N GLU A 86 3.82 -10.77 -3.45
CA GLU A 86 3.43 -10.49 -4.83
C GLU A 86 2.31 -9.44 -4.92
N THR A 87 1.29 -9.55 -4.06
CA THR A 87 0.19 -8.57 -3.99
C THR A 87 0.70 -7.18 -3.60
N PHE A 88 1.66 -7.12 -2.66
CA PHE A 88 2.26 -5.87 -2.23
C PHE A 88 3.11 -5.23 -3.33
N GLU A 89 3.95 -6.01 -4.00
CA GLU A 89 4.78 -5.54 -5.12
C GLU A 89 3.91 -5.02 -6.28
N ALA A 90 2.82 -5.71 -6.62
CA ALA A 90 1.86 -5.25 -7.61
C ALA A 90 1.24 -3.90 -7.23
N VAL A 91 0.91 -3.71 -5.94
CA VAL A 91 0.41 -2.42 -5.44
C VAL A 91 1.47 -1.34 -5.49
N GLU A 92 2.72 -1.62 -5.13
CA GLU A 92 3.81 -0.64 -5.21
C GLU A 92 4.03 -0.18 -6.66
N ILE A 93 4.03 -1.10 -7.62
CA ILE A 93 4.10 -0.80 -9.05
C ILE A 93 2.94 0.09 -9.47
N GLU A 94 1.70 -0.24 -9.06
CA GLU A 94 0.52 0.55 -9.39
C GLU A 94 0.53 1.93 -8.71
N VAL A 95 1.02 2.05 -7.46
CA VAL A 95 1.23 3.33 -6.77
C VAL A 95 2.26 4.18 -7.51
N ALA A 96 3.38 3.60 -7.92
CA ALA A 96 4.41 4.29 -8.71
C ALA A 96 3.90 4.68 -10.11
N ALA A 97 3.09 3.82 -10.74
CA ALA A 97 2.46 4.10 -12.03
C ALA A 97 1.48 5.27 -11.94
N ARG A 98 0.66 5.31 -10.88
CA ARG A 98 -0.29 6.40 -10.59
C ARG A 98 0.36 7.66 -10.07
N SER A 99 1.53 7.52 -9.44
CA SER A 99 2.33 8.67 -9.04
C SER A 99 2.78 9.39 -10.30
N ASN A 100 2.42 10.67 -10.40
CA ASN A 100 2.98 11.56 -11.41
C ASN A 100 4.45 11.90 -11.08
N MET A 101 5.19 11.11 -10.30
CA MET A 101 6.60 11.35 -10.00
C MET A 101 7.46 10.28 -10.66
N GLU A 102 8.47 10.73 -11.39
CA GLU A 102 9.57 9.92 -11.92
C GLU A 102 10.85 10.40 -11.25
N HIS A 103 11.73 9.45 -10.94
CA HIS A 103 13.12 9.78 -10.67
C HIS A 103 13.78 10.09 -12.01
N GLY A 104 14.18 11.34 -12.22
CA GLY A 104 15.06 11.66 -13.33
C GLY A 104 16.46 11.11 -13.06
N GLU A 105 17.23 10.91 -14.14
CA GLU A 105 18.61 10.45 -14.12
C GLU A 105 19.52 11.33 -13.22
N ASP A 106 19.11 12.59 -13.00
CA ASP A 106 19.76 13.60 -12.14
C ASP A 106 19.46 13.43 -10.63
N GLY A 107 18.73 12.38 -10.24
CA GLY A 107 18.26 12.17 -8.86
C GLY A 107 17.13 13.13 -8.42
N LYS A 108 16.68 14.03 -9.30
CA LYS A 108 15.56 14.94 -9.05
C LYS A 108 14.23 14.26 -9.35
N LEU A 109 13.24 14.51 -8.50
CA LEU A 109 11.85 14.10 -8.73
C LEU A 109 11.23 15.01 -9.81
N HIS A 110 11.02 14.46 -11.00
CA HIS A 110 10.31 15.15 -12.07
C HIS A 110 8.86 14.68 -12.14
N ARG A 111 7.98 15.59 -12.54
CA ARG A 111 6.56 15.30 -12.63
C ARG A 111 6.22 14.76 -14.03
N LYS A 112 5.61 13.57 -14.12
CA LYS A 112 5.21 12.94 -15.40
C LYS A 112 4.41 13.91 -16.26
N THR A 113 4.74 13.96 -17.55
CA THR A 113 4.04 14.82 -18.53
C THR A 113 2.64 14.28 -18.85
N LYS A 114 2.48 12.95 -18.87
CA LYS A 114 1.22 12.25 -19.06
C LYS A 114 0.54 11.97 -17.72
N LYS A 115 -0.72 12.37 -17.59
CA LYS A 115 -1.56 12.07 -16.43
C LYS A 115 -2.04 10.62 -16.49
N TYR A 116 -1.93 9.90 -15.37
CA TYR A 116 -2.57 8.60 -15.20
C TYR A 116 -4.10 8.72 -15.38
N SER A 117 -4.67 7.86 -16.24
CA SER A 117 -6.12 7.76 -16.48
C SER A 117 -6.61 6.39 -16.05
N SER A 118 -7.54 6.35 -15.09
CA SER A 118 -8.13 5.10 -14.60
C SER A 118 -9.21 4.51 -15.53
N LYS A 119 -9.50 5.13 -16.68
CA LYS A 119 -10.44 4.60 -17.69
C LYS A 119 -9.71 3.62 -18.59
N LYS A 120 -9.88 2.31 -18.36
CA LYS A 120 -9.65 1.29 -19.40
C LYS A 120 -10.68 1.55 -20.50
N ARG A 121 -10.22 1.98 -21.67
CA ARG A 121 -11.04 2.07 -22.88
C ARG A 121 -11.20 0.64 -23.40
N TRP A 122 -12.45 0.18 -23.50
CA TRP A 122 -12.80 -1.06 -24.18
C TRP A 122 -13.10 -0.73 -25.64
#